data_AF-C5LYE3-F1
#
_entry.id   AF-C5LYE3-F1
#
_cell.length_a   1.000
_cell.length_b   1.000
_cell.length_c   1.000
_cell.angle_alpha   90.00
_cell.angle_beta   90.00
_cell.angle_gamma   90.00
#
_symmetry.space_group_name_H-M   'P 1'
#
loop_
_entity.id
_entity.type
_entity.pdbx_description
1 polymer ?
#
loop_
_entity_poly.entity_id
_entity_poly.type
_entity_poly.pdbx_seq_one_letter_code
_entity_poly.pdbx_strand_id
1 'polypeptide(L)'
;MLDILDSRSLSDRQTLRQRAQGCGMRLRKMISKSGAAGVTIFDWDDTLFPTFDICSRRDMTREFWDELQELALVVEGLLKCSLRLGPVIIVTNSKQGWVEYSAQTYFPSLSRVLRHCRIISARTTYEEQYSENQYTDTSSLWKFLAFAHLSSEFKPSQLISIGDSLKERQACLKVTAASTYHCLPKSVKLVSAPSCETLIHELTILRRAFQDLFTFNGMVDISFNGENYELQTAVDL
;
A
#
# COMPACT_ATOMS: atom_id res chain seq x y z
N MET A 1 26.60 -51.32 40.92
CA MET A 1 25.44 -50.91 40.10
C MET A 1 25.32 -49.40 40.28
N LEU A 2 26.31 -48.68 39.74
CA LEU A 2 26.17 -47.95 38.48
C LEU A 2 25.00 -46.97 38.59
N ASP A 3 25.24 -45.81 39.21
CA ASP A 3 25.80 -44.60 38.59
C ASP A 3 24.84 -43.91 37.63
N ILE A 4 24.86 -42.59 37.73
CA ILE A 4 24.40 -41.60 36.74
C ILE A 4 22.89 -41.32 36.67
N LEU A 5 22.24 -40.88 37.74
CA LEU A 5 21.00 -40.08 37.60
C LEU A 5 20.80 -39.09 38.77
N ASP A 6 21.74 -38.17 39.05
CA ASP A 6 21.33 -36.95 39.79
C ASP A 6 22.24 -35.70 39.69
N SER A 7 23.21 -35.65 38.76
CA SER A 7 24.10 -34.48 38.63
C SER A 7 23.87 -33.63 37.37
N ARG A 8 22.80 -33.89 36.60
CA ARG A 8 22.49 -33.14 35.37
C ARG A 8 21.37 -32.09 35.49
N SER A 9 20.80 -31.82 36.66
CA SER A 9 19.53 -31.07 36.73
C SER A 9 19.60 -29.60 37.13
N LEU A 10 20.78 -29.04 37.42
CA LEU A 10 20.93 -27.59 37.71
C LEU A 10 21.77 -26.84 36.69
N SER A 11 22.87 -27.42 36.19
CA SER A 11 23.69 -26.82 35.13
C SER A 11 22.96 -26.80 33.78
N ASP A 12 22.19 -27.85 33.45
CA ASP A 12 21.41 -27.91 32.21
C ASP A 12 20.19 -26.98 32.28
N ARG A 13 19.59 -26.75 33.45
CA ARG A 13 18.50 -25.77 33.61
C ARG A 13 19.02 -24.33 33.55
N GLN A 14 20.22 -24.05 34.05
CA GLN A 14 20.86 -22.73 33.90
C GLN A 14 21.37 -22.50 32.47
N THR A 15 21.95 -23.48 31.79
CA THR A 15 22.37 -23.35 30.39
C THR A 15 21.20 -23.35 29.42
N LEU A 16 20.10 -24.07 29.67
CA LEU A 16 18.86 -23.94 28.89
C LEU A 16 18.16 -22.61 29.15
N ARG A 17 18.18 -22.06 30.37
CA ARG A 17 17.67 -20.70 30.64
C ARG A 17 18.56 -19.61 30.02
N GLN A 18 19.88 -19.76 30.03
CA GLN A 18 20.80 -18.80 29.37
C GLN A 18 20.77 -18.94 27.84
N ARG A 19 20.59 -20.15 27.29
CA ARG A 19 20.37 -20.38 25.85
C ARG A 19 18.96 -19.96 25.40
N ALA A 20 17.94 -20.10 26.24
CA ALA A 20 16.58 -19.61 25.97
C ALA A 20 16.45 -18.10 26.17
N GLN A 21 17.21 -17.48 27.09
CA GLN A 21 17.32 -16.03 27.21
C GLN A 21 18.16 -15.44 26.08
N GLY A 22 19.23 -16.11 25.65
CA GLY A 22 20.03 -15.72 24.48
C GLY A 22 19.28 -15.88 23.16
N CYS A 23 18.55 -17.00 22.98
CA CYS A 23 17.70 -17.24 21.81
C CYS A 23 16.45 -16.36 21.84
N GLY A 24 15.84 -16.14 23.00
CA GLY A 24 14.71 -15.23 23.21
C GLY A 24 15.09 -13.76 23.05
N MET A 25 16.30 -13.34 23.44
CA MET A 25 16.82 -12.01 23.11
C MET A 25 17.24 -11.88 21.65
N ARG A 26 17.75 -12.94 20.99
CA ARG A 26 17.99 -12.93 19.53
C ARG A 26 16.68 -12.90 18.74
N LEU A 27 15.66 -13.66 19.14
CA LEU A 27 14.32 -13.60 18.58
C LEU A 27 13.68 -12.24 18.85
N ARG A 28 13.75 -11.72 20.09
CA ARG A 28 13.24 -10.39 20.42
C ARG A 28 14.01 -9.27 19.73
N LYS A 29 15.31 -9.40 19.45
CA LYS A 29 16.11 -8.41 18.70
C LYS A 29 15.93 -8.53 17.17
N MET A 30 15.49 -9.69 16.68
CA MET A 30 14.98 -9.88 15.31
C MET A 30 13.52 -9.38 15.16
N ILE A 31 12.69 -9.58 16.19
CA ILE A 31 11.30 -9.12 16.27
C ILE A 31 11.24 -7.60 16.59
N SER A 32 12.24 -7.04 17.28
CA SER A 32 12.32 -5.61 17.62
C SER A 32 12.95 -4.74 16.54
N LYS A 33 13.09 -5.23 15.30
CA LYS A 33 13.50 -4.41 14.16
C LYS A 33 12.49 -4.34 13.02
N SER A 34 11.36 -5.03 13.07
CA SER A 34 10.20 -4.78 12.22
C SER A 34 9.02 -5.56 12.79
N GLY A 35 7.95 -4.88 13.23
CA GLY A 35 6.62 -5.46 13.05
C GLY A 35 6.45 -5.79 11.57
N ALA A 36 5.65 -6.81 11.19
CA ALA A 36 5.51 -7.28 9.80
C ALA A 36 5.82 -6.18 8.76
N ALA A 37 6.96 -6.30 8.06
CA ALA A 37 7.48 -5.26 7.19
C ALA A 37 6.53 -5.12 6.00
N GLY A 38 5.53 -4.26 6.13
CA GLY A 38 4.52 -4.02 5.12
C GLY A 38 4.82 -2.75 4.34
N VAL A 39 4.60 -2.80 3.04
CA VAL A 39 4.70 -1.63 2.17
C VAL A 39 3.30 -1.32 1.65
N THR A 40 2.89 -0.06 1.75
CA THR A 40 1.62 0.41 1.19
C THR A 40 1.87 1.24 -0.05
N ILE A 41 1.24 0.84 -1.15
CA ILE A 41 1.25 1.55 -2.42
C ILE A 41 -0.16 2.10 -2.67
N PHE A 42 -0.23 3.40 -2.91
CA PHE A 42 -1.42 4.09 -3.39
C PHE A 42 -1.24 4.49 -4.85
N ASP A 43 -2.31 4.42 -5.64
CA ASP A 43 -2.43 5.28 -6.80
C ASP A 43 -2.79 6.72 -6.39
N TRP A 44 -2.64 7.66 -7.32
CA TRP A 44 -3.01 9.05 -7.12
C TRP A 44 -4.32 9.39 -7.83
N ASP A 45 -4.31 9.31 -9.16
CA ASP A 45 -5.42 9.69 -10.02
C ASP A 45 -6.62 8.78 -9.77
N ASP A 46 -7.80 9.39 -9.61
CA ASP A 46 -9.08 8.74 -9.30
C ASP A 46 -9.08 7.84 -8.06
N THR A 47 -8.04 7.96 -7.21
CA THR A 47 -7.84 7.16 -5.99
C THR A 47 -7.68 8.03 -4.76
N LEU A 48 -6.63 8.86 -4.72
CA LEU A 48 -6.42 9.86 -3.67
C LEU A 48 -6.84 11.25 -4.15
N PHE A 49 -6.89 11.47 -5.47
CA PHE A 49 -7.21 12.74 -6.11
C PHE A 49 -8.28 12.52 -7.21
N PRO A 50 -9.42 13.22 -7.21
CA PRO A 50 -10.56 12.95 -8.09
C PRO A 50 -10.36 13.59 -9.48
N THR A 51 -9.36 13.13 -10.23
CA THR A 51 -9.01 13.68 -11.56
C THR A 51 -10.22 13.65 -12.50
N PHE A 52 -10.99 12.58 -12.53
CA PHE A 52 -12.18 12.42 -13.36
C PHE A 52 -13.28 13.43 -13.00
N ASP A 53 -13.67 13.52 -11.72
CA ASP A 53 -14.75 14.43 -11.30
C ASP A 53 -14.37 15.89 -11.60
N ILE A 54 -13.12 16.28 -11.30
CA ILE A 54 -12.59 17.60 -11.64
C ILE A 54 -12.66 17.86 -13.15
N CYS A 55 -12.20 16.91 -13.97
CA CYS A 55 -12.21 17.06 -15.44
C CYS A 55 -13.63 17.02 -16.05
N SER A 56 -14.59 16.41 -15.36
CA SER A 56 -15.97 16.28 -15.83
C SER A 56 -16.80 17.55 -15.61
N ARG A 57 -16.34 18.44 -14.72
CA ARG A 57 -17.05 19.67 -14.36
C ARG A 57 -16.63 20.84 -15.25
N ARG A 58 -17.60 21.68 -15.59
CA ARG A 58 -17.36 22.90 -16.39
C ARG A 58 -16.71 24.01 -15.58
N ASP A 59 -17.19 24.19 -14.36
CA ASP A 59 -16.80 25.27 -13.47
C ASP A 59 -16.45 24.73 -12.08
N MET A 60 -15.44 25.33 -11.45
CA MET A 60 -15.10 25.08 -10.05
C MET A 60 -16.03 25.91 -9.15
N THR A 61 -17.15 25.34 -8.75
CA THR A 61 -18.06 26.00 -7.81
C THR A 61 -17.48 26.01 -6.41
N ARG A 62 -17.99 26.89 -5.54
CA ARG A 62 -17.55 26.96 -4.15
C ARG A 62 -17.88 25.66 -3.39
N GLU A 63 -19.05 25.10 -3.65
CA GLU A 63 -19.52 23.87 -3.02
C GLU A 63 -18.60 22.70 -3.37
N PHE A 64 -18.21 22.58 -4.65
CA PHE A 64 -17.26 21.55 -5.07
C PHE A 64 -15.87 21.78 -4.50
N TRP A 65 -15.43 23.03 -4.42
CA TRP A 65 -14.15 23.35 -3.76
C TRP A 65 -14.15 22.94 -2.29
N ASP A 66 -15.23 23.19 -1.56
CA ASP A 66 -15.39 22.80 -0.16
C ASP A 66 -15.39 21.27 -0.02
N GLU A 67 -16.04 20.54 -0.94
CA GLU A 67 -16.02 19.07 -1.03
C GLU A 67 -14.59 18.54 -1.26
N LEU A 68 -13.81 19.17 -2.15
CA LEU A 68 -12.39 18.85 -2.35
C LEU A 68 -11.56 19.06 -1.08
N GLN A 69 -11.85 20.10 -0.29
CA GLN A 69 -11.15 20.31 0.98
C GLN A 69 -11.50 19.24 2.02
N GLU A 70 -12.75 18.75 2.04
CA GLU A 70 -13.13 17.60 2.87
C GLU A 70 -12.36 16.34 2.45
N LEU A 71 -12.32 16.04 1.15
CA LEU A 71 -11.54 14.92 0.62
C LEU A 71 -10.06 15.03 1.02
N ALA A 72 -9.46 16.23 0.92
CA ALA A 72 -8.08 16.45 1.35
C ALA A 72 -7.84 16.06 2.82
N LEU A 73 -8.78 16.35 3.73
CA LEU A 73 -8.67 15.94 5.14
C LEU A 73 -8.74 14.42 5.31
N VAL A 74 -9.62 13.75 4.57
CA VAL A 74 -9.74 12.28 4.59
C VAL A 74 -8.45 11.63 4.10
N VAL A 75 -7.92 12.10 2.95
CA VAL A 75 -6.65 11.65 2.36
C VAL A 75 -5.49 11.88 3.33
N GLU A 76 -5.41 13.06 3.95
CA GLU A 76 -4.33 13.36 4.92
C GLU A 76 -4.38 12.38 6.10
N GLY A 77 -5.58 12.12 6.62
CA GLY A 77 -5.80 11.19 7.73
C GLY A 77 -5.42 9.76 7.38
N LEU A 78 -5.75 9.31 6.16
CA LEU A 78 -5.38 8.00 5.66
C LEU A 78 -3.86 7.86 5.49
N LEU A 79 -3.21 8.79 4.80
CA LEU A 79 -1.75 8.77 4.60
C LEU A 79 -0.99 8.81 5.93
N LYS A 80 -1.41 9.68 6.88
CA LYS A 80 -0.84 9.71 8.24
C LYS A 80 -1.07 8.39 8.97
N CYS A 81 -2.20 7.71 8.77
CA CYS A 81 -2.46 6.39 9.37
C CYS A 81 -1.50 5.35 8.82
N SER A 82 -1.37 5.28 7.49
CA SER A 82 -0.51 4.32 6.81
C SER A 82 0.98 4.52 7.14
N LEU A 83 1.45 5.77 7.18
CA LEU A 83 2.83 6.11 7.52
C LEU A 83 3.25 5.70 8.95
N ARG A 84 2.30 5.56 9.88
CA ARG A 84 2.61 5.03 11.23
C ARG A 84 2.88 3.53 11.24
N LEU A 85 2.42 2.80 10.23
CA LEU A 85 2.49 1.35 10.16
C LEU A 85 3.63 0.86 9.27
N GLY A 86 3.99 1.62 8.22
CA GLY A 86 5.09 1.27 7.33
C GLY A 86 5.35 2.32 6.25
N PRO A 87 6.29 2.04 5.32
CA PRO A 87 6.53 2.89 4.16
C PRO A 87 5.28 3.07 3.29
N VAL A 88 5.06 4.32 2.87
CA VAL A 88 3.99 4.68 1.94
C VAL A 88 4.60 5.20 0.64
N ILE A 89 4.18 4.60 -0.47
CA ILE A 89 4.60 4.98 -1.81
C ILE A 89 3.36 5.32 -2.63
N ILE A 90 3.42 6.43 -3.37
CA ILE A 90 2.43 6.80 -4.36
C ILE A 90 3.01 6.44 -5.73
N VAL A 91 2.33 5.57 -6.48
CA VAL A 91 2.72 5.17 -7.83
C VAL A 91 1.62 5.60 -8.79
N THR A 92 1.90 6.54 -9.68
CA THR A 92 0.95 7.04 -10.69
C THR A 92 1.44 6.82 -12.12
N ASN A 93 0.53 6.64 -13.07
CA ASN A 93 0.83 6.67 -14.50
C ASN A 93 0.81 8.08 -15.11
N SER A 94 0.58 9.11 -14.31
CA SER A 94 0.76 10.51 -14.70
C SER A 94 2.25 10.88 -14.73
N LYS A 95 2.60 12.00 -15.39
CA LYS A 95 3.98 12.47 -15.51
C LYS A 95 4.58 12.87 -14.15
N GLN A 96 5.91 12.82 -14.04
CA GLN A 96 6.64 13.28 -12.86
C GLN A 96 6.27 14.74 -12.54
N GLY A 97 6.05 15.03 -11.26
CA GLY A 97 5.62 16.36 -10.78
C GLY A 97 4.11 16.56 -10.74
N TRP A 98 3.31 15.67 -11.32
CA TRP A 98 1.85 15.79 -11.32
C TRP A 98 1.23 15.72 -9.92
N VAL A 99 1.68 14.79 -9.08
CA VAL A 99 1.16 14.60 -7.73
C VAL A 99 1.37 15.87 -6.90
N GLU A 100 2.59 16.42 -6.96
CA GLU A 100 2.97 17.61 -6.23
C GLU A 100 2.21 18.84 -6.73
N TYR A 101 2.11 19.01 -8.04
CA TYR A 101 1.38 20.13 -8.66
C TYR A 101 -0.11 20.09 -8.33
N SER A 102 -0.76 18.94 -8.53
CA SER A 102 -2.20 18.77 -8.25
C SER A 102 -2.50 18.93 -6.75
N ALA A 103 -1.68 18.36 -5.87
CA ALA A 103 -1.82 18.56 -4.44
C ALA A 103 -1.64 20.03 -4.04
N GLN A 104 -0.63 20.73 -4.57
CA GLN A 104 -0.44 22.16 -4.27
C GLN A 104 -1.63 23.01 -4.72
N THR A 105 -2.22 22.66 -5.87
CA THR A 105 -3.31 23.41 -6.48
C THR A 105 -4.64 23.17 -5.77
N TYR A 106 -4.98 21.91 -5.47
CA TYR A 106 -6.31 21.53 -4.99
C TYR A 106 -6.32 21.08 -3.53
N PHE A 107 -5.26 20.45 -3.05
CA PHE A 107 -5.13 19.88 -1.69
C PHE A 107 -3.93 20.43 -0.91
N PRO A 108 -3.81 21.76 -0.71
CA PRO A 108 -2.60 22.38 -0.14
C PRO A 108 -2.25 21.87 1.27
N SER A 109 -3.25 21.39 2.02
CA SER A 109 -3.07 20.76 3.33
C SER A 109 -2.21 19.48 3.29
N LEU A 110 -2.17 18.77 2.16
CA LEU A 110 -1.39 17.53 2.00
C LEU A 110 0.11 17.74 1.87
N SER A 111 0.56 18.98 1.61
CA SER A 111 1.97 19.31 1.37
C SER A 111 2.93 18.78 2.45
N ARG A 112 2.49 18.74 3.72
CA ARG A 112 3.31 18.21 4.82
C ARG A 112 3.39 16.69 4.82
N VAL A 113 2.26 16.00 4.66
CA VAL A 113 2.24 14.53 4.71
C VAL A 113 2.92 13.92 3.47
N LEU A 114 2.76 14.54 2.30
CA LEU A 114 3.34 14.04 1.04
C LEU A 114 4.87 14.02 1.05
N ARG A 115 5.53 14.90 1.80
CA ARG A 115 7.00 14.86 1.98
C ARG A 115 7.50 13.60 2.67
N HIS A 116 6.62 12.87 3.34
CA HIS A 116 6.94 11.60 4.00
C HIS A 116 6.58 10.38 3.14
N CYS A 117 5.90 10.59 2.02
CA CYS A 117 5.61 9.55 1.03
C CYS A 117 6.70 9.56 -0.05
N ARG A 118 7.06 8.39 -0.56
CA ARG A 118 7.82 8.32 -1.82
C ARG A 118 6.85 8.44 -2.98
N ILE A 119 7.15 9.25 -3.98
CA ILE A 119 6.32 9.42 -5.17
C ILE A 119 7.07 8.88 -6.38
N ILE A 120 6.40 8.05 -7.18
CA ILE A 120 6.94 7.45 -8.41
C ILE A 120 5.95 7.68 -9.54
N SER A 121 6.39 8.38 -10.58
CA SER A 121 5.73 8.34 -11.88
C SER A 121 6.17 7.08 -12.63
N ALA A 122 5.34 6.04 -12.64
CA ALA A 122 5.60 4.81 -13.38
C ALA A 122 5.76 5.10 -14.88
N ARG A 123 4.90 5.96 -15.43
CA ARG A 123 5.01 6.43 -16.82
C ARG A 123 6.36 7.07 -17.11
N THR A 124 6.75 8.11 -16.39
CA THR A 124 8.01 8.82 -16.67
C THR A 124 9.21 7.89 -16.51
N THR A 125 9.12 6.92 -15.59
CA THR A 125 10.20 5.95 -15.34
C THR A 125 10.38 4.95 -16.49
N TYR A 126 9.29 4.53 -17.15
CA TYR A 126 9.30 3.37 -18.04
C TYR A 126 8.85 3.65 -19.48
N GLU A 127 8.29 4.81 -19.79
CA GLU A 127 7.74 5.10 -21.13
C GLU A 127 8.80 5.15 -22.23
N GLU A 128 10.03 5.57 -21.93
CA GLU A 128 11.13 5.62 -22.89
C GLU A 128 11.53 4.20 -23.33
N GLN A 129 11.65 3.28 -22.37
CA GLN A 129 12.00 1.89 -22.64
C GLN A 129 10.81 1.07 -23.18
N TYR A 130 9.60 1.37 -22.73
CA TYR A 130 8.37 0.65 -23.06
C TYR A 130 7.32 1.60 -23.62
N SER A 131 7.56 2.07 -24.84
CA SER A 131 6.68 3.04 -25.51
C SER A 131 5.35 2.44 -25.97
N GLU A 132 4.29 3.25 -25.91
CA GLU A 132 2.93 2.89 -26.37
C GLU A 132 2.87 2.48 -27.84
N ASN A 133 3.80 2.95 -28.67
CA ASN A 133 3.85 2.58 -30.10
C ASN A 133 4.36 1.15 -30.33
N GLN A 134 5.02 0.55 -29.34
CA GLN A 134 5.68 -0.75 -29.48
C GLN A 134 4.99 -1.87 -28.68
N TYR A 135 4.33 -1.53 -27.59
CA TYR A 135 3.73 -2.49 -26.68
C TYR A 135 2.26 -2.17 -26.45
N THR A 136 1.43 -3.21 -26.35
CA THR A 136 0.05 -3.08 -25.91
C THR A 136 -0.02 -2.97 -24.39
N ASP A 137 -0.97 -2.19 -23.90
CA ASP A 137 -1.23 -1.99 -22.45
C ASP A 137 0.02 -1.61 -21.63
N THR A 138 0.83 -0.69 -22.16
CA THR A 138 2.01 -0.14 -21.49
C THR A 138 1.69 0.45 -20.12
N SER A 139 0.50 1.02 -19.93
CA SER A 139 0.11 1.61 -18.64
C SER A 139 0.04 0.57 -17.52
N SER A 140 -0.44 -0.66 -17.80
CA SER A 140 -0.37 -1.77 -16.84
C SER A 140 1.06 -2.26 -16.66
N LEU A 141 1.84 -2.33 -17.74
CA LEU A 141 3.25 -2.74 -17.69
C LEU A 141 4.09 -1.80 -16.83
N TRP A 142 3.94 -0.48 -16.96
CA TRP A 142 4.67 0.50 -16.17
C TRP A 142 4.37 0.36 -14.67
N LYS A 143 3.10 0.18 -14.30
CA LYS A 143 2.69 -0.09 -12.91
C LYS A 143 3.29 -1.40 -12.41
N PHE A 144 3.21 -2.47 -13.20
CA PHE A 144 3.80 -3.76 -12.85
C PHE A 144 5.32 -3.65 -12.59
N LEU A 145 6.06 -2.96 -13.47
CA LEU A 145 7.50 -2.75 -13.31
C LEU A 145 7.83 -1.91 -12.07
N ALA A 146 7.06 -0.85 -11.80
CA ALA A 146 7.21 -0.04 -10.58
C ALA A 146 7.00 -0.89 -9.32
N PHE A 147 5.95 -1.71 -9.29
CA PHE A 147 5.66 -2.61 -8.17
C PHE A 147 6.72 -3.69 -8.01
N ALA A 148 7.21 -4.27 -9.11
CA ALA A 148 8.28 -5.26 -9.09
C ALA A 148 9.59 -4.68 -8.53
N HIS A 149 9.93 -3.46 -8.92
CA HIS A 149 11.08 -2.73 -8.38
C HIS A 149 10.92 -2.51 -6.87
N LEU A 150 9.77 -1.98 -6.42
CA LEU A 150 9.50 -1.75 -4.99
C LEU A 150 9.52 -3.06 -4.19
N SER A 151 8.95 -4.13 -4.73
CA SER A 151 8.97 -5.47 -4.14
C SER A 151 10.41 -5.98 -3.94
N SER A 152 11.26 -5.86 -4.96
CA SER A 152 12.67 -6.25 -4.88
C SER A 152 13.49 -5.39 -3.90
N GLU A 153 13.20 -4.07 -3.86
CA GLU A 153 13.89 -3.10 -3.00
C GLU A 153 13.58 -3.33 -1.52
N PHE A 154 12.28 -3.43 -1.18
CA PHE A 154 11.84 -3.50 0.21
C PHE A 154 11.75 -4.92 0.76
N LYS A 155 11.55 -5.92 -0.11
CA LYS A 155 11.27 -7.32 0.24
C LYS A 155 10.23 -7.48 1.37
N PRO A 156 9.05 -6.83 1.27
CA PRO A 156 8.11 -6.76 2.38
C PRO A 156 7.42 -8.10 2.64
N SER A 157 7.07 -8.40 3.89
CA SER A 157 6.26 -9.59 4.19
C SER A 157 4.81 -9.45 3.68
N GLN A 158 4.38 -8.24 3.33
CA GLN A 158 3.07 -7.95 2.77
C GLN A 158 3.11 -6.70 1.88
N LEU A 159 2.39 -6.75 0.77
CA LEU A 159 2.26 -5.62 -0.15
C LEU A 159 0.79 -5.20 -0.18
N ILE A 160 0.51 -3.99 0.29
CA ILE A 160 -0.84 -3.41 0.27
C ILE A 160 -0.93 -2.46 -0.91
N SER A 161 -1.89 -2.69 -1.80
CA SER A 161 -2.14 -1.89 -3.00
C SER A 161 -3.54 -1.31 -2.95
N ILE A 162 -3.66 0.00 -3.12
CA ILE A 162 -4.94 0.73 -3.16
C ILE A 162 -4.97 1.57 -4.43
N GLY A 163 -6.00 1.36 -5.26
CA GLY A 163 -6.17 2.05 -6.54
C GLY A 163 -7.58 1.86 -7.10
N ASP A 164 -7.99 2.71 -8.03
CA ASP A 164 -9.32 2.67 -8.65
C ASP A 164 -9.39 1.72 -9.86
N SER A 165 -8.24 1.26 -10.35
CA SER A 165 -8.15 0.47 -11.58
C SER A 165 -7.70 -0.97 -11.33
N LEU A 166 -7.90 -1.83 -12.34
CA LEU A 166 -7.38 -3.19 -12.32
C LEU A 166 -5.85 -3.26 -12.39
N LYS A 167 -5.17 -2.17 -12.78
CA LYS A 167 -3.72 -2.14 -13.02
C LYS A 167 -2.96 -2.31 -11.71
N GLU A 168 -3.35 -1.59 -10.67
CA GLU A 168 -2.75 -1.68 -9.33
C GLU A 168 -3.03 -3.05 -8.71
N ARG A 169 -4.28 -3.51 -8.79
CA ARG A 169 -4.70 -4.84 -8.32
C ARG A 169 -3.85 -5.93 -8.96
N GLN A 170 -3.78 -5.97 -10.29
CA GLN A 170 -3.02 -6.98 -11.02
C GLN A 170 -1.52 -6.87 -10.76
N ALA A 171 -0.96 -5.65 -10.69
CA ALA A 171 0.45 -5.45 -10.37
C ALA A 171 0.79 -6.05 -9.00
N CYS A 172 -0.02 -5.78 -7.98
CA CYS A 172 0.15 -6.34 -6.64
C CYS A 172 0.10 -7.88 -6.64
N LEU A 173 -0.94 -8.46 -7.23
CA LEU A 173 -1.15 -9.92 -7.23
C LEU A 173 -0.05 -10.64 -8.03
N LYS A 174 0.29 -10.14 -9.23
CA LYS A 174 1.33 -10.75 -10.07
C LYS A 174 2.71 -10.64 -9.46
N VAL A 175 3.07 -9.49 -8.88
CA VAL A 175 4.40 -9.28 -8.27
C VAL A 175 4.59 -10.13 -7.02
N THR A 176 3.57 -10.23 -6.16
CA THR A 176 3.65 -11.09 -4.98
C THR A 176 3.68 -12.57 -5.34
N ALA A 177 2.87 -13.01 -6.31
CA ALA A 177 2.90 -14.39 -6.82
C ALA A 177 4.26 -14.79 -7.42
N ALA A 178 4.94 -13.85 -8.09
CA ALA A 178 6.27 -14.08 -8.66
C ALA A 178 7.43 -13.87 -7.66
N SER A 179 7.16 -13.47 -6.42
CA SER A 179 8.20 -13.16 -5.45
C SER A 179 8.93 -14.41 -4.96
N THR A 180 10.23 -14.30 -4.73
CA THR A 180 11.09 -15.41 -4.26
C THR A 180 11.13 -15.53 -2.73
N TYR A 181 10.32 -14.74 -2.04
CA TYR A 181 10.22 -14.68 -0.59
C TYR A 181 8.74 -14.59 -0.20
N HIS A 182 8.44 -14.81 1.08
CA HIS A 182 7.06 -14.74 1.55
C HIS A 182 6.54 -13.29 1.52
N CYS A 183 5.55 -13.02 0.67
CA CYS A 183 4.86 -11.74 0.57
C CYS A 183 3.36 -11.94 0.41
N LEU A 184 2.56 -11.46 1.37
CA LEU A 184 1.10 -11.51 1.27
C LEU A 184 0.57 -10.35 0.41
N PRO A 185 -0.19 -10.61 -0.67
CA PRO A 185 -0.91 -9.56 -1.37
C PRO A 185 -2.12 -9.07 -0.59
N LYS A 186 -2.31 -7.75 -0.55
CA LYS A 186 -3.52 -7.09 -0.08
C LYS A 186 -3.95 -6.02 -1.07
N SER A 187 -4.92 -6.33 -1.91
CA SER A 187 -5.46 -5.41 -2.91
C SER A 187 -6.79 -4.82 -2.44
N VAL A 188 -6.91 -3.50 -2.58
CA VAL A 188 -8.15 -2.73 -2.40
C VAL A 188 -8.43 -1.95 -3.68
N LYS A 189 -9.38 -2.44 -4.47
CA LYS A 189 -9.83 -1.78 -5.69
C LYS A 189 -10.99 -0.83 -5.35
N LEU A 190 -10.81 0.47 -5.54
CA LEU A 190 -11.84 1.50 -5.36
C LEU A 190 -12.71 1.66 -6.60
N VAL A 191 -13.86 2.33 -6.52
CA VAL A 191 -14.68 2.64 -7.69
C VAL A 191 -13.88 3.42 -8.72
N SER A 192 -13.98 3.02 -9.99
CA SER A 192 -13.27 3.67 -11.10
C SER A 192 -14.01 4.93 -11.53
N ALA A 193 -13.28 5.99 -11.89
CA ALA A 193 -13.86 7.29 -12.23
C ALA A 193 -14.90 7.80 -11.20
N PRO A 194 -14.54 7.86 -9.90
CA PRO A 194 -15.48 8.17 -8.83
C PRO A 194 -15.84 9.66 -8.80
N SER A 195 -16.99 9.99 -8.20
CA SER A 195 -17.24 11.35 -7.72
C SER A 195 -16.38 11.66 -6.49
N CYS A 196 -16.18 12.94 -6.18
CA CYS A 196 -15.48 13.36 -4.96
C CYS A 196 -16.17 12.80 -3.69
N GLU A 197 -17.50 12.86 -3.62
CA GLU A 197 -18.31 12.25 -2.56
C GLU A 197 -18.05 10.74 -2.41
N THR A 198 -17.96 10.01 -3.53
CA THR A 198 -17.66 8.56 -3.51
C THR A 198 -16.29 8.31 -2.90
N LEU A 199 -15.26 9.07 -3.30
CA LEU A 199 -13.93 8.94 -2.71
C LEU A 199 -13.91 9.29 -1.22
N ILE A 200 -14.61 10.34 -0.79
CA ILE A 200 -14.72 10.70 0.63
C ILE A 200 -15.26 9.50 1.42
N HIS A 201 -16.30 8.85 0.91
CA HIS A 201 -16.93 7.69 1.53
C HIS A 201 -15.98 6.49 1.59
N GLU A 202 -15.47 6.03 0.44
CA GLU A 202 -14.60 4.85 0.34
C GLU A 202 -13.31 5.01 1.16
N LEU A 203 -12.64 6.17 1.06
CA LEU A 203 -11.41 6.44 1.81
C LEU A 203 -11.67 6.60 3.32
N THR A 204 -12.86 7.06 3.72
CA THR A 204 -13.25 7.10 5.13
C THR A 204 -13.43 5.70 5.70
N ILE A 205 -14.08 4.79 4.96
CA ILE A 205 -14.19 3.37 5.33
C ILE A 205 -12.79 2.75 5.42
N LEU A 206 -11.98 2.92 4.37
CA LEU A 206 -10.64 2.38 4.31
C LEU A 206 -9.78 2.88 5.47
N ARG A 207 -9.81 4.19 5.78
CA ARG A 207 -9.06 4.75 6.91
C ARG A 207 -9.42 4.12 8.24
N ARG A 208 -10.70 3.82 8.48
CA ARG A 208 -11.17 3.15 9.71
C ARG A 208 -10.70 1.71 9.79
N ALA A 209 -10.72 1.00 8.67
CA ALA A 209 -10.30 -0.40 8.58
C ALA A 209 -8.78 -0.59 8.37
N PHE A 210 -8.02 0.48 8.07
CA PHE A 210 -6.65 0.36 7.57
C PHE A 210 -5.71 -0.37 8.53
N GLN A 211 -5.85 -0.15 9.84
CA GLN A 211 -5.03 -0.83 10.83
C GLN A 211 -5.32 -2.34 10.87
N ASP A 212 -6.59 -2.73 10.79
CA ASP A 212 -7.00 -4.13 10.73
C ASP A 212 -6.55 -4.77 9.42
N LEU A 213 -6.74 -4.08 8.29
CA LEU A 213 -6.21 -4.49 6.98
C LEU A 213 -4.70 -4.73 7.05
N PHE A 214 -3.93 -3.82 7.65
CA PHE A 214 -2.47 -3.94 7.73
C PHE A 214 -2.02 -5.08 8.64
N THR A 215 -2.71 -5.31 9.76
CA THR A 215 -2.33 -6.32 10.77
C THR A 215 -2.87 -7.72 10.46
N PHE A 216 -3.89 -7.84 9.62
CA PHE A 216 -4.48 -9.12 9.23
C PHE A 216 -3.44 -10.04 8.60
N ASN A 217 -3.23 -11.24 9.15
CA ASN A 217 -2.21 -12.16 8.64
C ASN A 217 -2.78 -13.08 7.55
N GLY A 218 -3.12 -12.49 6.40
CA GLY A 218 -3.65 -13.22 5.26
C GLY A 218 -3.69 -12.37 4.00
N MET A 219 -4.01 -13.03 2.89
CA MET A 219 -4.27 -12.37 1.62
C MET A 219 -5.59 -11.61 1.70
N VAL A 220 -5.66 -10.45 1.05
CA VAL A 220 -6.90 -9.67 0.91
C VAL A 220 -7.02 -9.24 -0.54
N ASP A 221 -8.19 -9.42 -1.12
CA ASP A 221 -8.54 -8.83 -2.41
C ASP A 221 -9.99 -8.38 -2.32
N ILE A 222 -10.20 -7.07 -2.27
CA ILE A 222 -11.53 -6.46 -2.16
C ILE A 222 -11.74 -5.45 -3.28
N SER A 223 -12.98 -5.38 -3.77
CA SER A 223 -13.41 -4.35 -4.71
C SER A 223 -14.61 -3.61 -4.13
N PHE A 224 -14.56 -2.29 -4.17
CA PHE A 224 -15.71 -1.44 -3.87
C PHE A 224 -16.65 -1.34 -5.08
N ASN A 225 -17.94 -1.21 -4.80
CA ASN A 225 -19.00 -1.02 -5.77
C ASN A 225 -19.87 0.21 -5.43
N GLY A 226 -19.27 1.23 -4.80
CA GLY A 226 -19.92 2.42 -4.27
C GLY A 226 -19.92 2.37 -2.75
N GLU A 227 -21.09 2.24 -2.15
CA GLU A 227 -21.25 2.20 -0.69
C GLU A 227 -20.88 0.84 -0.05
N ASN A 228 -20.69 -0.21 -0.85
CA ASN A 228 -20.32 -1.53 -0.36
C ASN A 228 -18.97 -1.99 -0.94
N TYR A 229 -18.46 -3.10 -0.40
CA TYR A 229 -17.29 -3.79 -0.92
C TYR A 229 -17.48 -5.30 -0.84
N GLU A 230 -16.83 -6.02 -1.74
CA GLU A 230 -16.95 -7.46 -1.87
C GLU A 230 -15.56 -8.12 -1.92
N LEU A 231 -15.43 -9.26 -1.23
CA LEU A 231 -14.25 -10.11 -1.35
C LEU A 231 -14.21 -10.71 -2.76
N GLN A 232 -13.09 -10.51 -3.43
CA GLN A 232 -12.85 -11.09 -4.75
C GLN A 232 -12.43 -12.56 -4.59
N THR A 233 -12.93 -13.41 -5.49
CA THR A 233 -12.50 -14.80 -5.53
C THR A 233 -11.28 -14.93 -6.44
N ALA A 234 -10.47 -15.97 -6.21
CA ALA A 234 -9.24 -16.21 -6.99
C ALA A 234 -9.46 -16.47 -8.50
N VAL A 235 -10.70 -16.43 -8.98
CA VAL A 235 -11.08 -16.69 -10.38
C VAL A 235 -10.89 -15.45 -11.28
N ASP A 236 -10.74 -14.26 -10.70
CA ASP A 236 -10.61 -12.99 -11.43
C ASP A 236 -9.14 -12.52 -11.63
N LEU A 237 -8.21 -13.49 -11.74
CA LEU A 237 -6.76 -13.30 -11.90
C LEU A 237 -6.27 -13.48 -13.34
#